data_AF-A0A939RJR8-F1
#
_entry.id   AF-A0A939RJR8-F1
#
_cell.length_a   1.000
_cell.length_b   1.000
_cell.length_c   1.000
_cell.angle_alpha   90.00
_cell.angle_beta   90.00
_cell.angle_gamma   90.00
#
_symmetry.space_group_name_H-M   'P 1'
#
loop_
_entity.id
_entity.type
_entity.pdbx_description
1 polymer ?
#
loop_
_entity_poly.entity_id
_entity_poly.type
_entity_poly.pdbx_seq_one_letter_code
_entity_poly.pdbx_strand_id
1 'polypeptide(L)'
;MPELWLPGAEIHDLGDHAPTDQQYPPKAIAHITWDRNATAADPQDWMSYESLVTYFTGSGAGDAPHLIWDPFIGRICQLFPADSRSKSLLSPDQSPTRTNRAGRVVIQIEAVFFPYCRYGGTVFPRLVDTPCTGWNRIHAWVSSWGVPDVWPMGLPTDFSSHRDEQAWETRGGWYAHAHVPYNDHTDPGSWPDFAGGSRSPLPGGSTPARYQATINGLAYGYGAHGYQVTTVGRGLVARGFGTHYHSGPGPDWTDADTENYADYQRSLGYSGSAADGVPGETSLRGLLGYLPGPRTVSLAHVVAAARSDPGAEQGHLTYGAEVAIVEQALADEGLLEQRWVDGSFGSLTVTAYAGWQRRCGYSGQAADGIPG
;
A
#
# COMPACT_ATOMS: atom_id res chain seq x y z
N MET A 1 6.53 -11.47 17.80
CA MET A 1 5.04 -11.44 17.89
C MET A 1 4.53 -10.96 16.55
N PRO A 2 3.39 -11.46 16.05
CA PRO A 2 2.79 -10.93 14.82
C PRO A 2 2.42 -9.44 14.99
N GLU A 3 2.41 -8.71 13.87
CA GLU A 3 2.07 -7.28 13.86
C GLU A 3 0.59 -7.08 14.14
N LEU A 4 0.26 -6.18 15.09
CA LEU A 4 -1.13 -5.82 15.44
C LEU A 4 -1.90 -5.23 14.26
N TRP A 5 -1.17 -4.58 13.36
CA TRP A 5 -1.69 -3.96 12.16
C TRP A 5 -1.11 -4.68 10.94
N LEU A 6 -1.98 -5.05 10.00
CA LEU A 6 -1.64 -5.70 8.75
C LEU A 6 -0.68 -4.80 7.97
N PRO A 7 0.57 -5.25 7.70
CA PRO A 7 1.59 -4.39 7.10
C PRO A 7 1.17 -3.80 5.75
N GLY A 8 1.19 -2.47 5.65
CA GLY A 8 0.81 -1.68 4.47
C GLY A 8 -0.69 -1.42 4.31
N ALA A 9 -1.51 -1.72 5.33
CA ALA A 9 -2.92 -1.38 5.31
C ALA A 9 -3.10 0.11 5.60
N GLU A 10 -4.15 0.72 5.06
CA GLU A 10 -4.60 2.04 5.49
C GLU A 10 -5.13 1.91 6.93
N ILE A 11 -4.53 2.64 7.87
CA ILE A 11 -4.90 2.55 9.29
C ILE A 11 -5.91 3.64 9.63
N HIS A 12 -7.12 3.23 9.98
CA HIS A 12 -8.20 4.11 10.44
C HIS A 12 -8.67 3.64 11.81
N ASP A 13 -7.78 3.70 12.81
CA ASP A 13 -8.05 3.21 14.15
C ASP A 13 -9.27 3.91 14.78
N LEU A 14 -10.30 3.12 15.10
CA LEU A 14 -11.54 3.62 15.71
C LEU A 14 -11.42 3.76 17.24
N GLY A 15 -10.31 3.35 17.85
CA GLY A 15 -10.22 3.24 19.30
C GLY A 15 -11.21 2.18 19.81
N ASP A 16 -11.94 2.45 20.91
CA ASP A 16 -12.89 1.51 21.55
C ASP A 16 -12.37 0.05 21.60
N HIS A 17 -11.08 -0.09 21.84
CA HIS A 17 -10.41 -1.39 21.88
C HIS A 17 -10.90 -2.15 23.10
N ALA A 18 -11.04 -3.46 22.95
CA ALA A 18 -11.14 -4.33 24.10
C ALA A 18 -10.56 -5.70 23.80
N PRO A 19 -9.95 -6.32 24.82
CA PRO A 19 -9.26 -7.57 24.64
C PRO A 19 -10.20 -8.68 24.18
N THR A 20 -9.63 -9.58 23.40
CA THR A 20 -10.20 -10.87 23.06
C THR A 20 -9.98 -11.89 24.19
N ASP A 21 -10.75 -12.97 24.17
CA ASP A 21 -10.82 -13.98 25.21
C ASP A 21 -9.80 -15.09 24.94
N GLN A 22 -8.62 -14.91 25.53
CA GLN A 22 -7.40 -15.69 25.27
C GLN A 22 -7.52 -17.21 25.54
N GLN A 23 -8.55 -17.65 26.26
CA GLN A 23 -8.81 -19.06 26.54
C GLN A 23 -9.31 -19.86 25.32
N TYR A 24 -9.82 -19.17 24.30
CA TYR A 24 -10.37 -19.80 23.10
C TYR A 24 -9.34 -19.81 21.95
N PRO A 25 -9.43 -20.79 21.03
CA PRO A 25 -8.51 -20.87 19.90
C PRO A 25 -8.69 -19.68 18.93
N PRO A 26 -7.62 -19.30 18.19
CA PRO A 26 -7.63 -18.13 17.31
C PRO A 26 -8.53 -18.35 16.09
N LYS A 27 -9.22 -17.29 15.65
CA LYS A 27 -10.22 -17.34 14.59
C LYS A 27 -10.09 -16.17 13.62
N ALA A 28 -10.52 -16.42 12.39
CA ALA A 28 -10.84 -15.39 11.42
C ALA A 28 -12.26 -15.58 10.88
N ILE A 29 -12.96 -14.49 10.59
CA ILE A 29 -14.34 -14.48 10.15
C ILE A 29 -14.45 -13.72 8.84
N ALA A 30 -15.02 -14.40 7.87
CA ALA A 30 -15.27 -13.91 6.54
C ALA A 30 -16.63 -13.25 6.45
N HIS A 31 -16.63 -11.98 6.03
CA HIS A 31 -17.80 -11.18 5.76
C HIS A 31 -17.78 -10.62 4.32
N ILE A 32 -18.96 -10.32 3.79
CA ILE A 32 -19.12 -9.46 2.60
C ILE A 32 -20.12 -8.34 2.93
N THR A 33 -20.25 -7.36 2.04
CA THR A 33 -21.21 -6.25 2.12
C THR A 33 -22.66 -6.72 1.93
N TRP A 34 -23.14 -7.48 2.92
CA TRP A 34 -24.36 -8.28 2.92
C TRP A 34 -25.63 -7.48 2.64
N ASP A 35 -25.70 -6.23 3.08
CA ASP A 35 -26.90 -5.38 2.98
C ASP A 35 -27.23 -4.91 1.54
N ARG A 36 -26.49 -5.40 0.54
CA ARG A 36 -26.74 -5.15 -0.89
C ARG A 36 -27.28 -6.42 -1.57
N ASN A 37 -28.61 -6.46 -1.71
CA ASN A 37 -29.34 -7.61 -2.26
C ASN A 37 -29.52 -7.53 -3.79
N ALA A 38 -28.43 -7.61 -4.56
CA ALA A 38 -28.50 -7.73 -6.02
C ALA A 38 -28.77 -9.17 -6.46
N THR A 39 -29.29 -9.34 -7.68
CA THR A 39 -29.61 -10.67 -8.24
C THR A 39 -29.12 -10.81 -9.67
N ALA A 40 -29.10 -12.04 -10.20
CA ALA A 40 -28.78 -12.27 -11.61
C ALA A 40 -29.71 -11.49 -12.58
N ALA A 41 -30.97 -11.30 -12.19
CA ALA A 41 -31.97 -10.57 -12.98
C ALA A 41 -31.86 -9.04 -12.80
N ASP A 42 -31.30 -8.58 -11.67
CA ASP A 42 -31.13 -7.17 -11.33
C ASP A 42 -29.77 -6.94 -10.65
N PRO A 43 -28.67 -6.92 -11.45
CA PRO A 43 -27.34 -6.66 -10.92
C PRO A 43 -27.15 -5.17 -10.62
N GLN A 44 -26.55 -4.86 -9.47
CA GLN A 44 -26.30 -3.50 -9.00
C GLN A 44 -24.83 -3.11 -9.17
N ASP A 45 -24.55 -1.82 -9.34
CA ASP A 45 -23.18 -1.33 -9.40
C ASP A 45 -22.47 -1.53 -8.06
N TRP A 46 -21.22 -1.97 -8.15
CA TRP A 46 -20.37 -2.22 -7.00
C TRP A 46 -20.24 -0.96 -6.12
N MET A 47 -20.30 -1.16 -4.80
CA MET A 47 -20.06 -0.10 -3.84
C MET A 47 -18.56 0.13 -3.73
N SER A 48 -18.11 1.37 -3.86
CA SER A 48 -16.67 1.65 -3.82
C SER A 48 -16.08 1.36 -2.44
N TYR A 49 -14.80 0.96 -2.43
CA TYR A 49 -14.00 0.80 -1.23
C TYR A 49 -14.07 2.03 -0.31
N GLU A 50 -13.95 3.24 -0.86
CA GLU A 50 -14.01 4.50 -0.11
C GLU A 50 -15.36 4.71 0.57
N SER A 51 -16.45 4.27 -0.08
CA SER A 51 -17.80 4.38 0.47
C SER A 51 -17.92 3.52 1.73
N LEU A 52 -17.38 2.30 1.69
CA LEU A 52 -17.43 1.39 2.83
C LEU A 52 -16.48 1.82 3.96
N VAL A 53 -15.28 2.30 3.63
CA VAL A 53 -14.37 2.92 4.61
C VAL A 53 -15.03 4.13 5.28
N THR A 54 -15.67 5.01 4.51
CA THR A 54 -16.40 6.18 5.05
C THR A 54 -17.55 5.77 5.96
N TYR A 55 -18.30 4.72 5.59
CA TYR A 55 -19.37 4.20 6.42
C TYR A 55 -18.86 3.69 7.78
N PHE A 56 -17.88 2.78 7.78
CA PHE A 56 -17.38 2.18 9.02
C PHE A 56 -16.53 3.12 9.88
N THR A 57 -15.98 4.20 9.31
CA THR A 57 -15.34 5.28 10.08
C THR A 57 -16.30 6.39 10.53
N GLY A 58 -17.57 6.31 10.11
CA GLY A 58 -18.61 7.26 10.45
C GLY A 58 -19.80 6.57 11.12
N SER A 59 -20.96 6.59 10.46
CA SER A 59 -22.22 6.10 11.02
C SER A 59 -22.23 4.60 11.33
N GLY A 60 -21.40 3.81 10.64
CA GLY A 60 -21.28 2.36 10.82
C GLY A 60 -20.19 1.94 11.81
N ALA A 61 -19.54 2.87 12.52
CA ALA A 61 -18.46 2.54 13.46
C ALA A 61 -18.90 1.61 14.62
N GLY A 62 -20.21 1.47 14.84
CA GLY A 62 -20.81 0.51 15.77
C GLY A 62 -20.73 -0.95 15.31
N ASP A 63 -20.54 -1.19 14.01
CA ASP A 63 -20.61 -2.51 13.37
C ASP A 63 -19.33 -2.85 12.57
N ALA A 64 -18.27 -2.07 12.80
CA ALA A 64 -17.04 -2.10 12.03
C ALA A 64 -16.22 -3.41 12.20
N PRO A 65 -15.67 -3.97 11.10
CA PRO A 65 -14.81 -5.15 11.10
C PRO A 65 -13.38 -4.81 11.51
N HIS A 66 -12.48 -5.80 11.59
CA HIS A 66 -11.04 -5.50 11.66
C HIS A 66 -10.54 -4.95 10.33
N LEU A 67 -10.86 -5.64 9.22
CA LEU A 67 -10.38 -5.31 7.89
C LEU A 67 -11.54 -4.97 6.95
N ILE A 68 -11.34 -3.96 6.11
CA ILE A 68 -12.10 -3.72 4.88
C ILE A 68 -11.17 -4.05 3.71
N TRP A 69 -11.62 -4.92 2.80
CA TRP A 69 -10.82 -5.43 1.71
C TRP A 69 -11.51 -5.22 0.36
N ASP A 70 -10.83 -4.51 -0.56
CA ASP A 70 -11.23 -4.42 -1.96
C ASP A 70 -10.71 -5.65 -2.75
N PRO A 71 -11.58 -6.57 -3.19
CA PRO A 71 -11.14 -7.77 -3.88
C PRO A 71 -10.78 -7.55 -5.37
N PHE A 72 -11.05 -6.36 -5.92
CA PHE A 72 -10.74 -6.04 -7.32
C PHE A 72 -9.33 -5.47 -7.47
N ILE A 73 -8.95 -4.50 -6.62
CA ILE A 73 -7.65 -3.83 -6.70
C ILE A 73 -6.75 -4.05 -5.48
N GLY A 74 -7.22 -4.75 -4.44
CA GLY A 74 -6.38 -5.19 -3.32
C GLY A 74 -6.08 -4.14 -2.26
N ARG A 75 -6.84 -3.04 -2.22
CA ARG A 75 -6.78 -2.08 -1.12
C ARG A 75 -7.32 -2.70 0.16
N ILE A 76 -6.67 -2.38 1.28
CA ILE A 76 -7.00 -2.93 2.60
C ILE A 76 -6.94 -1.79 3.60
N CYS A 77 -8.04 -1.57 4.32
CA CYS A 77 -8.09 -0.71 5.50
C CYS A 77 -8.21 -1.57 6.75
N GLN A 78 -7.59 -1.15 7.85
CA GLN A 78 -7.76 -1.76 9.15
C GLN A 78 -8.28 -0.75 10.19
N LEU A 79 -9.28 -1.18 10.97
CA LEU A 79 -10.03 -0.34 11.91
C LEU A 79 -9.76 -0.67 13.38
N PHE A 80 -9.32 -1.90 13.68
CA PHE A 80 -8.97 -2.36 15.02
C PHE A 80 -7.70 -3.22 14.98
N PRO A 81 -6.84 -3.18 16.02
CA PRO A 81 -5.69 -4.07 16.12
C PRO A 81 -6.15 -5.53 16.31
N ALA A 82 -5.33 -6.49 15.88
CA ALA A 82 -5.71 -7.91 15.83
C ALA A 82 -6.08 -8.53 17.19
N ASP A 83 -5.51 -8.00 18.28
CA ASP A 83 -5.74 -8.47 19.65
C ASP A 83 -6.99 -7.83 20.32
N SER A 84 -7.63 -6.89 19.64
CA SER A 84 -8.90 -6.28 20.05
C SER A 84 -10.09 -6.99 19.43
N ARG A 85 -11.27 -6.90 20.07
CA ARG A 85 -12.55 -7.16 19.42
C ARG A 85 -12.75 -6.20 18.25
N SER A 86 -13.48 -6.64 17.23
CA SER A 86 -14.23 -5.74 16.34
C SER A 86 -15.73 -5.99 16.52
N LYS A 87 -16.57 -5.36 15.71
CA LYS A 87 -17.99 -5.19 16.01
C LYS A 87 -18.96 -5.73 14.96
N SER A 88 -18.46 -6.34 13.88
CA SER A 88 -19.30 -6.96 12.84
C SER A 88 -19.97 -8.25 13.28
N LEU A 89 -19.51 -8.84 14.38
CA LEU A 89 -20.21 -9.92 15.09
C LEU A 89 -20.98 -9.38 16.28
N LEU A 90 -22.23 -9.82 16.39
CA LEU A 90 -23.02 -9.69 17.61
C LEU A 90 -22.36 -10.50 18.73
N SER A 91 -22.59 -10.09 19.97
CA SER A 91 -22.24 -10.84 21.18
C SER A 91 -23.37 -10.69 22.20
N PRO A 92 -24.55 -11.27 21.92
CA PRO A 92 -25.72 -11.08 22.76
C PRO A 92 -25.57 -11.79 24.12
N ASP A 93 -26.29 -11.33 25.15
CA ASP A 93 -26.17 -11.84 26.52
C ASP A 93 -26.46 -13.34 26.65
N GLN A 94 -27.22 -13.92 25.71
CA GLN A 94 -27.53 -15.34 25.67
C GLN A 94 -26.39 -16.21 25.12
N SER A 95 -25.37 -15.59 24.51
CA SER A 95 -24.23 -16.29 23.94
C SER A 95 -23.27 -16.72 25.05
N PRO A 96 -23.06 -18.04 25.26
CA PRO A 96 -22.17 -18.53 26.31
C PRO A 96 -20.71 -18.16 26.01
N THR A 97 -20.39 -17.98 24.73
CA THR A 97 -19.17 -17.33 24.28
C THR A 97 -19.45 -15.93 23.77
N ARG A 98 -18.63 -14.95 24.14
CA ARG A 98 -18.72 -13.61 23.53
C ARG A 98 -18.25 -13.69 22.09
N THR A 99 -19.13 -13.90 21.14
CA THR A 99 -18.81 -14.29 19.75
C THR A 99 -17.92 -13.31 19.00
N ASN A 100 -17.86 -12.04 19.39
CA ASN A 100 -16.89 -11.08 18.84
C ASN A 100 -15.52 -11.04 19.55
N ARG A 101 -15.32 -11.87 20.58
CA ARG A 101 -14.13 -11.92 21.43
C ARG A 101 -13.60 -13.34 21.66
N ALA A 102 -14.37 -14.39 21.40
CA ALA A 102 -14.04 -15.77 21.75
C ALA A 102 -12.89 -16.38 20.91
N GLY A 103 -11.66 -15.91 21.11
CA GLY A 103 -10.42 -16.42 20.50
C GLY A 103 -9.20 -15.66 20.99
N ARG A 104 -7.99 -16.25 20.92
CA ARG A 104 -6.73 -15.49 21.09
C ARG A 104 -6.64 -14.29 20.15
N VAL A 105 -7.24 -14.43 18.97
CA VAL A 105 -7.69 -13.37 18.06
C VAL A 105 -9.03 -13.80 17.46
N VAL A 106 -9.84 -12.82 17.04
CA VAL A 106 -11.13 -13.03 16.35
C VAL A 106 -11.21 -12.02 15.20
N ILE A 107 -10.39 -12.22 14.16
CA ILE A 107 -10.18 -11.24 13.08
C ILE A 107 -11.38 -11.27 12.13
N GLN A 108 -12.14 -10.18 12.01
CA GLN A 108 -13.31 -10.06 11.14
C GLN A 108 -12.94 -9.27 9.88
N ILE A 109 -13.23 -9.83 8.71
CA ILE A 109 -12.78 -9.30 7.41
C ILE A 109 -14.01 -9.07 6.53
N GLU A 110 -14.26 -7.81 6.20
CA GLU A 110 -15.29 -7.38 5.28
C GLU A 110 -14.70 -7.27 3.87
N ALA A 111 -15.08 -8.17 2.97
CA ALA A 111 -14.83 -7.97 1.55
C ALA A 111 -15.85 -6.97 1.00
N VAL A 112 -15.37 -5.89 0.36
CA VAL A 112 -16.20 -4.92 -0.36
C VAL A 112 -16.76 -5.63 -1.59
N PHE A 113 -17.84 -6.39 -1.40
CA PHE A 113 -18.43 -7.24 -2.40
C PHE A 113 -19.85 -7.59 -1.98
N PHE A 114 -20.73 -7.77 -2.95
CA PHE A 114 -22.02 -8.42 -2.75
C PHE A 114 -22.36 -9.23 -4.00
N PRO A 115 -23.13 -10.33 -3.89
CA PRO A 115 -23.43 -11.18 -5.03
C PRO A 115 -24.09 -10.40 -6.17
N TYR A 116 -23.64 -10.65 -7.40
CA TYR A 116 -24.12 -9.96 -8.60
C TYR A 116 -23.81 -8.44 -8.64
N CYS A 117 -22.76 -8.00 -7.95
CA CYS A 117 -22.24 -6.64 -8.14
C CYS A 117 -21.62 -6.47 -9.54
N ARG A 118 -21.71 -5.26 -10.08
CA ARG A 118 -21.14 -4.87 -11.36
C ARG A 118 -19.91 -3.99 -11.14
N TYR A 119 -18.75 -4.45 -11.62
CA TYR A 119 -17.48 -3.72 -11.58
C TYR A 119 -16.88 -3.65 -12.99
N GLY A 120 -16.54 -2.44 -13.45
CA GLY A 120 -15.99 -2.24 -14.80
C GLY A 120 -16.90 -2.77 -15.92
N GLY A 121 -18.22 -2.75 -15.72
CA GLY A 121 -19.21 -3.30 -16.66
C GLY A 121 -19.39 -4.82 -16.61
N THR A 122 -18.60 -5.55 -15.82
CA THR A 122 -18.71 -7.01 -15.64
C THR A 122 -19.49 -7.33 -14.36
N VAL A 123 -20.39 -8.30 -14.43
CA VAL A 123 -21.18 -8.77 -13.27
C VAL A 123 -20.51 -9.98 -12.65
N PHE A 124 -20.37 -9.97 -11.33
CA PHE A 124 -19.69 -11.01 -10.55
C PHE A 124 -20.70 -11.71 -9.61
N PRO A 125 -21.10 -12.96 -9.90
CA PRO A 125 -22.06 -13.68 -9.06
C PRO A 125 -21.55 -13.99 -7.64
N ARG A 126 -20.24 -14.24 -7.49
CA ARG A 126 -19.63 -14.66 -6.22
C ARG A 126 -18.30 -13.94 -6.00
N LEU A 127 -17.89 -13.83 -4.74
CA LEU A 127 -16.63 -13.19 -4.36
C LEU A 127 -15.44 -13.86 -5.04
N VAL A 128 -15.44 -15.20 -5.09
CA VAL A 128 -14.39 -16.00 -5.74
C VAL A 128 -14.34 -15.86 -7.27
N ASP A 129 -15.32 -15.18 -7.88
CA ASP A 129 -15.29 -14.84 -9.31
C ASP A 129 -14.58 -13.50 -9.55
N THR A 130 -14.30 -12.71 -8.51
CA THR A 130 -13.45 -11.52 -8.56
C THR A 130 -11.97 -11.91 -8.63
N PRO A 131 -11.05 -10.98 -8.97
CA PRO A 131 -9.61 -11.24 -8.92
C PRO A 131 -9.09 -11.69 -7.54
N CYS A 132 -9.81 -11.36 -6.46
CA CYS A 132 -9.36 -11.58 -5.09
C CYS A 132 -7.97 -10.97 -4.83
N THR A 133 -7.70 -9.81 -5.44
CA THR A 133 -6.42 -9.09 -5.33
C THR A 133 -6.12 -8.80 -3.87
N GLY A 134 -4.90 -9.06 -3.39
CA GLY A 134 -4.51 -8.83 -1.99
C GLY A 134 -4.92 -9.92 -0.99
N TRP A 135 -5.64 -10.97 -1.40
CA TRP A 135 -6.04 -12.09 -0.53
C TRP A 135 -4.85 -12.75 0.17
N ASN A 136 -3.79 -13.03 -0.58
CA ASN A 136 -2.57 -13.67 -0.05
C ASN A 136 -1.95 -12.90 1.13
N ARG A 137 -2.04 -11.56 1.11
CA ARG A 137 -1.52 -10.69 2.17
C ARG A 137 -2.40 -10.74 3.42
N ILE A 138 -3.72 -10.76 3.25
CA ILE A 138 -4.68 -10.95 4.35
C ILE A 138 -4.48 -12.33 4.98
N HIS A 139 -4.45 -13.38 4.16
CA HIS A 139 -4.25 -14.75 4.59
C HIS A 139 -2.94 -14.92 5.37
N ALA A 140 -1.81 -14.45 4.82
CA ALA A 140 -0.51 -14.54 5.51
C ALA A 140 -0.49 -13.81 6.87
N TRP A 141 -1.12 -12.63 6.96
CA TRP A 141 -1.23 -11.91 8.23
C TRP A 141 -2.07 -12.68 9.24
N VAL A 142 -3.24 -13.18 8.83
CA VAL A 142 -4.11 -14.02 9.67
C VAL A 142 -3.40 -15.30 10.14
N SER A 143 -2.67 -15.99 9.25
CA SER A 143 -1.88 -17.17 9.60
C SER A 143 -0.77 -16.84 10.60
N SER A 144 -0.18 -15.64 10.54
CA SER A 144 0.84 -15.19 11.51
C SER A 144 0.31 -15.07 12.95
N TRP A 145 -1.01 -14.91 13.11
CA TRP A 145 -1.72 -14.94 14.39
C TRP A 145 -2.10 -16.36 14.85
N GLY A 146 -1.65 -17.39 14.12
CA GLY A 146 -1.85 -18.78 14.46
C GLY A 146 -3.26 -19.31 14.17
N VAL A 147 -4.04 -18.61 13.32
CA VAL A 147 -5.33 -19.10 12.81
C VAL A 147 -5.06 -20.23 11.81
N PRO A 148 -5.55 -21.46 12.05
CA PRO A 148 -5.32 -22.58 11.13
C PRO A 148 -6.12 -22.46 9.82
N ASP A 149 -5.55 -22.96 8.72
CA ASP A 149 -6.16 -23.01 7.39
C ASP A 149 -7.18 -24.16 7.25
N VAL A 150 -8.21 -24.09 8.09
CA VAL A 150 -9.34 -25.04 8.08
C VAL A 150 -10.63 -24.26 8.29
N TRP A 151 -11.73 -24.81 7.78
CA TRP A 151 -13.07 -24.34 8.08
C TRP A 151 -13.78 -25.36 8.98
N PRO A 152 -13.79 -25.17 10.32
CA PRO A 152 -14.31 -26.18 11.25
C PRO A 152 -15.78 -26.53 11.05
N MET A 153 -16.56 -25.63 10.43
CA MET A 153 -17.98 -25.77 10.11
C MET A 153 -18.24 -25.84 8.60
N GLY A 154 -17.21 -26.14 7.80
CA GLY A 154 -17.30 -26.27 6.35
C GLY A 154 -16.91 -25.00 5.60
N LEU A 155 -16.39 -25.14 4.38
CA LEU A 155 -16.10 -24.01 3.49
C LEU A 155 -17.43 -23.36 3.06
N PRO A 156 -17.60 -22.02 3.14
CA PRO A 156 -18.78 -21.36 2.60
C PRO A 156 -18.86 -21.57 1.08
N THR A 157 -19.90 -22.26 0.65
CA THR A 157 -20.22 -22.50 -0.78
C THR A 157 -21.61 -22.02 -1.17
N ASP A 158 -22.39 -21.58 -0.18
CA ASP A 158 -23.69 -20.95 -0.29
C ASP A 158 -23.97 -20.11 0.98
N PHE A 159 -25.17 -19.54 1.08
CA PHE A 159 -25.62 -18.73 2.21
C PHE A 159 -26.40 -19.54 3.26
N SER A 160 -26.08 -20.83 3.41
CA SER A 160 -26.72 -21.66 4.44
C SER A 160 -25.99 -21.58 5.78
N SER A 161 -26.76 -21.49 6.86
CA SER A 161 -26.23 -21.40 8.22
C SER A 161 -25.83 -22.77 8.75
N HIS A 162 -24.59 -22.89 9.22
CA HIS A 162 -24.05 -24.09 9.87
C HIS A 162 -23.39 -23.72 11.21
N ARG A 163 -24.20 -23.54 12.25
CA ARG A 163 -23.76 -23.04 13.55
C ARG A 163 -23.66 -24.17 14.58
N ASP A 164 -22.54 -24.24 15.27
CA ASP A 164 -22.26 -25.25 16.31
C ASP A 164 -21.44 -24.60 17.45
N GLU A 165 -22.06 -24.38 18.61
CA GLU A 165 -21.39 -23.70 19.73
C GLU A 165 -20.15 -24.45 20.22
N GLN A 166 -20.20 -25.79 20.26
CA GLN A 166 -19.06 -26.58 20.73
C GLN A 166 -17.89 -26.46 19.76
N ALA A 167 -18.15 -26.49 18.46
CA ALA A 167 -17.13 -26.27 17.45
C ALA A 167 -16.52 -24.86 17.55
N TRP A 168 -17.36 -23.85 17.72
CA TRP A 168 -16.93 -22.46 17.92
C TRP A 168 -16.04 -22.30 19.15
N GLU A 169 -16.41 -22.90 20.28
CA GLU A 169 -15.62 -22.89 21.51
C GLU A 169 -14.26 -23.58 21.38
N THR A 170 -14.21 -24.71 20.68
CA THR A 170 -13.08 -25.64 20.80
C THR A 170 -12.14 -25.67 19.59
N ARG A 171 -12.55 -25.10 18.43
CA ARG A 171 -11.77 -25.21 17.18
C ARG A 171 -11.34 -23.84 16.66
N GLY A 172 -10.04 -23.69 16.42
CA GLY A 172 -9.48 -22.54 15.71
C GLY A 172 -9.60 -22.73 14.20
N GLY A 173 -9.74 -21.64 13.47
CA GLY A 173 -9.79 -21.65 12.02
C GLY A 173 -10.59 -20.49 11.45
N TRP A 174 -10.97 -20.64 10.19
CA TRP A 174 -11.82 -19.69 9.50
C TRP A 174 -13.29 -20.07 9.65
N TYR A 175 -14.12 -19.04 9.80
CA TYR A 175 -15.57 -19.16 9.93
C TYR A 175 -16.26 -18.16 9.01
N ALA A 176 -17.39 -18.54 8.44
CA ALA A 176 -18.29 -17.61 7.78
C ALA A 176 -19.11 -16.89 8.86
N HIS A 177 -19.68 -15.72 8.58
CA HIS A 177 -20.69 -15.18 9.50
C HIS A 177 -21.85 -16.18 9.70
N ALA A 178 -22.18 -16.94 8.64
CA ALA A 178 -23.13 -18.06 8.66
C ALA A 178 -22.82 -19.17 9.69
N HIS A 179 -21.57 -19.26 10.15
CA HIS A 179 -21.10 -20.26 11.11
C HIS A 179 -21.13 -19.76 12.55
N VAL A 180 -21.21 -18.45 12.77
CA VAL A 180 -21.11 -17.86 14.10
C VAL A 180 -22.43 -18.06 14.86
N PRO A 181 -22.43 -18.75 16.02
CA PRO A 181 -23.61 -18.89 16.85
C PRO A 181 -24.19 -17.52 17.27
N TYR A 182 -25.49 -17.48 17.57
CA TYR A 182 -26.20 -16.27 18.05
C TYR A 182 -26.15 -15.03 17.12
N ASN A 183 -25.64 -15.17 15.91
CA ASN A 183 -25.74 -14.19 14.84
C ASN A 183 -26.87 -14.60 13.88
N ASP A 184 -27.29 -13.77 12.95
CA ASP A 184 -28.39 -14.05 12.00
C ASP A 184 -27.96 -13.95 10.53
N HIS A 185 -26.88 -13.24 10.23
CA HIS A 185 -26.28 -13.18 8.90
C HIS A 185 -25.74 -14.53 8.39
N THR A 186 -25.68 -14.66 7.06
CA THR A 186 -25.39 -15.92 6.35
C THR A 186 -24.35 -15.79 5.23
N ASP A 187 -23.68 -14.66 5.14
CA ASP A 187 -22.52 -14.41 4.28
C ASP A 187 -21.30 -15.26 4.71
N PRO A 188 -20.28 -15.46 3.83
CA PRO A 188 -20.01 -14.79 2.55
C PRO A 188 -20.53 -15.50 1.29
N GLY A 189 -21.11 -16.70 1.41
CA GLY A 189 -21.53 -17.51 0.24
C GLY A 189 -20.39 -18.11 -0.58
N SER A 190 -19.20 -17.53 -0.54
CA SER A 190 -17.97 -18.04 -1.13
C SER A 190 -16.77 -17.32 -0.49
N TRP A 191 -15.63 -17.99 -0.39
CA TRP A 191 -14.39 -17.37 0.08
C TRP A 191 -13.19 -17.92 -0.69
N PRO A 192 -12.11 -17.13 -0.90
CA PRO A 192 -10.91 -17.63 -1.57
C PRO A 192 -10.28 -18.82 -0.83
N ASP A 193 -9.67 -19.73 -1.59
CA ASP A 193 -8.94 -20.89 -1.04
C ASP A 193 -7.62 -20.46 -0.35
N PHE A 194 -7.23 -21.20 0.69
CA PHE A 194 -5.99 -20.99 1.44
C PHE A 194 -4.74 -21.36 0.63
N ALA A 195 -4.84 -22.36 -0.25
CA ALA A 195 -3.71 -22.83 -1.05
C ALA A 195 -3.32 -21.90 -2.20
N GLY A 196 -3.97 -20.73 -2.31
CA GLY A 196 -3.92 -19.90 -3.50
C GLY A 196 -4.73 -20.55 -4.61
N GLY A 197 -5.76 -19.85 -5.08
CA GLY A 197 -6.49 -20.24 -6.28
C GLY A 197 -5.54 -20.50 -7.44
N SER A 198 -5.28 -21.78 -7.71
CA SER A 198 -4.89 -22.25 -9.05
C SER A 198 -6.14 -22.31 -9.92
N ARG A 199 -6.70 -21.13 -10.20
CA ARG A 199 -7.44 -20.90 -11.45
C ARG A 199 -6.64 -19.88 -12.23
N SER A 200 -6.36 -20.23 -13.48
CA SER A 200 -5.39 -19.60 -14.37
C SER A 200 -5.23 -18.09 -14.16
N PRO A 201 -3.99 -17.60 -14.01
CA PRO A 201 -3.75 -16.18 -13.82
C PRO A 201 -4.17 -15.42 -15.08
N LEU A 202 -5.06 -14.44 -14.93
CA LEU A 202 -4.87 -13.21 -15.70
C LEU A 202 -3.52 -12.63 -15.24
N PRO A 203 -2.68 -12.13 -16.16
CA PRO A 203 -1.31 -11.77 -15.83
C PRO A 203 -1.29 -10.53 -14.92
N GLY A 204 -0.78 -10.69 -13.69
CA GLY A 204 -0.36 -9.59 -12.82
C GLY A 204 -0.96 -9.64 -11.42
N GLY A 205 -0.14 -9.93 -10.41
CA GLY A 205 -0.53 -9.87 -9.00
C GLY A 205 0.42 -10.59 -8.04
N SER A 206 1.73 -10.54 -8.28
CA SER A 206 2.69 -10.83 -7.21
C SER A 206 2.65 -9.69 -6.21
N THR A 207 2.59 -9.97 -4.90
CA THR A 207 2.84 -8.96 -3.87
C THR A 207 4.08 -8.16 -4.27
N PRO A 208 4.01 -6.81 -4.30
CA PRO A 208 5.15 -5.99 -4.67
C PRO A 208 6.35 -6.38 -3.83
N ALA A 209 7.51 -6.60 -4.46
CA ALA A 209 8.72 -6.91 -3.73
C ALA A 209 9.05 -5.81 -2.72
N ARG A 210 9.23 -6.20 -1.46
CA ARG A 210 9.56 -5.29 -0.34
C ARG A 210 10.96 -5.51 0.23
N TYR A 211 11.92 -5.69 -0.67
CA TYR A 211 13.34 -5.69 -0.33
C TYR A 211 14.05 -4.56 -1.06
N GLN A 212 15.25 -4.23 -0.60
CA GLN A 212 16.08 -3.20 -1.23
C GLN A 212 17.24 -3.83 -2.00
N ALA A 213 17.60 -3.21 -3.10
CA ALA A 213 18.86 -3.42 -3.80
C ALA A 213 19.72 -2.17 -3.69
N THR A 214 21.03 -2.37 -3.53
CA THR A 214 22.00 -1.28 -3.60
C THR A 214 22.64 -1.26 -4.98
N ILE A 215 22.44 -0.16 -5.72
CA ILE A 215 23.06 0.05 -7.03
C ILE A 215 23.86 1.35 -6.98
N ASN A 216 25.13 1.28 -7.36
CA ASN A 216 26.03 2.43 -7.37
C ASN A 216 26.04 3.23 -6.04
N GLY A 217 25.98 2.51 -4.91
CA GLY A 217 26.00 3.11 -3.57
C GLY A 217 24.69 3.73 -3.09
N LEU A 218 23.59 3.58 -3.83
CA LEU A 218 22.26 4.06 -3.46
C LEU A 218 21.27 2.92 -3.31
N ALA A 219 20.35 3.04 -2.36
CA ALA A 219 19.27 2.08 -2.14
C ALA A 219 18.09 2.33 -3.09
N TYR A 220 17.52 1.24 -3.60
CA TYR A 220 16.32 1.17 -4.43
C TYR A 220 15.42 0.03 -3.94
N GLY A 221 14.11 0.09 -4.20
CA GLY A 221 13.14 -0.86 -3.65
C GLY A 221 12.49 -0.34 -2.37
N TYR A 222 11.48 -1.06 -1.88
CA TYR A 222 10.56 -0.58 -0.84
C TYR A 222 11.27 0.02 0.38
N GLY A 223 10.82 1.21 0.79
CA GLY A 223 11.37 1.96 1.92
C GLY A 223 12.71 2.65 1.63
N ALA A 224 13.24 2.57 0.41
CA ALA A 224 14.35 3.43 0.01
C ALA A 224 13.86 4.88 -0.04
N HIS A 225 14.70 5.83 0.36
CA HIS A 225 14.39 7.26 0.33
C HIS A 225 15.54 8.04 -0.33
N GLY A 226 15.19 9.03 -1.14
CA GLY A 226 16.13 10.00 -1.70
C GLY A 226 15.84 10.41 -3.14
N TYR A 227 16.64 11.33 -3.67
CA TYR A 227 16.46 11.90 -5.01
C TYR A 227 16.44 10.84 -6.12
N GLN A 228 17.15 9.73 -5.93
CA GLN A 228 17.22 8.63 -6.89
C GLN A 228 15.88 7.94 -7.06
N VAL A 229 15.05 7.89 -6.02
CA VAL A 229 13.69 7.33 -6.08
C VAL A 229 12.83 8.22 -6.96
N THR A 230 12.80 9.53 -6.69
CA THR A 230 12.08 10.51 -7.52
C THR A 230 12.53 10.45 -8.98
N THR A 231 13.84 10.29 -9.21
CA THR A 231 14.42 10.15 -10.55
C THR A 231 13.90 8.92 -11.28
N VAL A 232 13.86 7.77 -10.60
CA VAL A 232 13.28 6.53 -11.13
C VAL A 232 11.81 6.72 -11.46
N GLY A 233 11.02 7.23 -10.52
CA GLY A 233 9.58 7.42 -10.72
C GLY A 233 9.25 8.36 -11.88
N ARG A 234 9.99 9.46 -12.03
CA ARG A 234 9.87 10.35 -13.20
C ARG A 234 10.25 9.64 -14.50
N GLY A 235 11.31 8.84 -14.48
CA GLY A 235 11.74 8.03 -15.63
C GLY A 235 10.67 7.01 -16.06
N LEU A 236 9.98 6.39 -15.09
CA LEU A 236 8.86 5.47 -15.33
C LEU A 236 7.68 6.19 -15.99
N VAL A 237 7.24 7.32 -15.43
CA VAL A 237 6.17 8.16 -16.00
C VAL A 237 6.52 8.58 -17.43
N ALA A 238 7.75 9.05 -17.68
CA ALA A 238 8.19 9.48 -19.00
C ALA A 238 8.19 8.35 -20.04
N ARG A 239 8.33 7.10 -19.62
CA ARG A 239 8.23 5.91 -20.48
C ARG A 239 6.84 5.27 -20.52
N GLY A 240 5.85 5.87 -19.87
CA GLY A 240 4.47 5.38 -19.86
C GLY A 240 4.15 4.33 -18.78
N PHE A 241 5.03 4.15 -17.79
CA PHE A 241 4.86 3.20 -16.69
C PHE A 241 4.51 3.92 -15.38
N GLY A 242 3.56 4.86 -15.43
CA GLY A 242 3.20 5.69 -14.26
C GLY A 242 1.84 5.37 -13.64
N THR A 243 1.14 4.34 -14.13
CA THR A 243 -0.28 4.07 -13.84
C THR A 243 -0.59 3.91 -12.35
N HIS A 244 0.37 3.42 -11.56
CA HIS A 244 0.14 3.19 -10.12
C HIS A 244 0.39 4.45 -9.26
N TYR A 245 0.86 5.56 -9.87
CA TYR A 245 1.00 6.83 -9.16
C TYR A 245 -0.30 7.64 -9.16
N HIS A 246 -0.81 7.94 -7.95
CA HIS A 246 -1.99 8.79 -7.77
C HIS A 246 -1.63 10.28 -7.69
N SER A 247 -0.57 10.62 -6.94
CA SER A 247 -0.08 11.99 -6.73
C SER A 247 1.22 12.31 -7.50
N GLY A 248 1.69 11.35 -8.32
CA GLY A 248 2.99 11.39 -8.95
C GLY A 248 4.12 10.83 -8.06
N PRO A 249 5.32 10.63 -8.63
CA PRO A 249 6.46 10.05 -7.93
C PRO A 249 7.05 10.99 -6.88
N GLY A 250 7.42 10.43 -5.73
CA GLY A 250 8.04 11.13 -4.60
C GLY A 250 9.43 10.58 -4.23
N PRO A 251 10.04 11.11 -3.17
CA PRO A 251 11.37 10.67 -2.71
C PRO A 251 11.33 9.36 -1.94
N ASP A 252 10.16 8.88 -1.51
CA ASP A 252 9.96 7.62 -0.80
C ASP A 252 9.53 6.52 -1.76
N TRP A 253 10.24 5.40 -1.74
CA TRP A 253 9.90 4.23 -2.56
C TRP A 253 8.76 3.46 -1.90
N THR A 254 7.61 3.46 -2.56
CA THR A 254 6.37 2.82 -2.12
C THR A 254 6.04 1.57 -2.94
N ASP A 255 4.92 0.92 -2.62
CA ASP A 255 4.41 -0.17 -3.47
C ASP A 255 4.12 0.32 -4.90
N ALA A 256 3.69 1.57 -5.09
CA ALA A 256 3.43 2.12 -6.42
C ALA A 256 4.69 2.16 -7.29
N ASP A 257 5.85 2.49 -6.71
CA ASP A 257 7.13 2.46 -7.41
C ASP A 257 7.50 1.04 -7.81
N THR A 258 7.32 0.08 -6.90
CA THR A 258 7.58 -1.34 -7.17
C THR A 258 6.68 -1.88 -8.28
N GLU A 259 5.39 -1.55 -8.27
CA GLU A 259 4.43 -2.01 -9.29
C GLU A 259 4.73 -1.40 -10.66
N ASN A 260 4.96 -0.09 -10.71
CA ASN A 260 5.32 0.61 -11.94
C ASN A 260 6.66 0.09 -12.52
N TYR A 261 7.64 -0.17 -11.65
CA TYR A 261 8.93 -0.72 -12.07
C TYR A 261 8.81 -2.18 -12.55
N ALA A 262 7.92 -2.97 -11.93
CA ALA A 262 7.63 -4.33 -12.37
C ALA A 262 7.00 -4.35 -13.76
N ASP A 263 6.08 -3.43 -14.05
CA ASP A 263 5.49 -3.27 -15.39
C ASP A 263 6.55 -2.88 -16.43
N TYR A 264 7.45 -1.97 -16.06
CA TYR A 264 8.59 -1.63 -16.89
C TYR A 264 9.50 -2.85 -17.15
N GLN A 265 9.84 -3.63 -16.13
CA GLN A 265 10.64 -4.86 -16.30
C GLN A 265 9.94 -5.88 -17.22
N ARG A 266 8.63 -6.08 -17.07
CA ARG A 266 7.84 -6.96 -17.95
C ARG A 266 7.88 -6.48 -19.40
N SER A 267 7.84 -5.16 -19.63
CA SER A 267 7.95 -4.59 -20.97
C SER A 267 9.30 -4.88 -21.66
N LEU A 268 10.36 -5.11 -20.87
CA LEU A 268 11.68 -5.55 -21.36
C LEU A 268 11.74 -7.06 -21.64
N GLY A 269 10.66 -7.80 -21.41
CA GLY A 269 10.60 -9.26 -21.54
C GLY A 269 11.04 -10.02 -20.29
N TYR A 270 11.23 -9.35 -19.15
CA TYR A 270 11.55 -10.03 -17.89
C TYR A 270 10.32 -10.72 -17.32
N SER A 271 10.53 -11.78 -16.53
CA SER A 271 9.47 -12.54 -15.87
C SER A 271 9.95 -13.12 -14.53
N GLY A 272 8.99 -13.58 -13.71
CA GLY A 272 9.29 -14.12 -12.39
C GLY A 272 10.02 -13.11 -11.50
N SER A 273 11.04 -13.55 -10.77
CA SER A 273 11.86 -12.69 -9.91
C SER A 273 12.66 -11.63 -10.66
N ALA A 274 12.82 -11.73 -11.98
CA ALA A 274 13.46 -10.68 -12.78
C ALA A 274 12.52 -9.50 -13.07
N ALA A 275 11.22 -9.65 -12.82
CA ALA A 275 10.18 -8.63 -13.02
C ALA A 275 9.36 -8.40 -11.74
N ASP A 276 10.06 -8.33 -10.61
CA ASP A 276 9.49 -8.25 -9.26
C ASP A 276 9.31 -6.80 -8.76
N GLY A 277 9.79 -5.82 -9.52
CA GLY A 277 9.68 -4.40 -9.22
C GLY A 277 10.85 -3.80 -8.46
N VAL A 278 11.88 -4.57 -8.09
CA VAL A 278 13.11 -4.01 -7.52
C VAL A 278 14.11 -3.75 -8.65
N PRO A 279 14.71 -2.54 -8.73
CA PRO A 279 15.69 -2.25 -9.76
C PRO A 279 16.89 -3.19 -9.75
N GLY A 280 17.25 -3.67 -10.94
CA GLY A 280 18.57 -4.21 -11.24
C GLY A 280 19.39 -3.20 -12.06
N GLU A 281 20.72 -3.32 -12.05
CA GLU A 281 21.60 -2.35 -12.73
C GLU A 281 21.26 -2.18 -14.21
N THR A 282 21.01 -3.29 -14.93
CA THR A 282 20.73 -3.26 -16.37
C THR A 282 19.39 -2.58 -16.66
N SER A 283 18.32 -2.93 -15.95
CA SER A 283 17.00 -2.30 -16.15
C SER A 283 17.02 -0.82 -15.75
N LEU A 284 17.74 -0.48 -14.68
CA LEU A 284 17.87 0.89 -14.18
C LEU A 284 18.63 1.77 -15.18
N ARG A 285 19.75 1.27 -15.73
CA ARG A 285 20.48 1.95 -16.79
C ARG A 285 19.65 2.08 -18.06
N GLY A 286 18.84 1.08 -18.42
CA GLY A 286 17.90 1.18 -19.52
C GLY A 286 16.83 2.26 -19.31
N LEU A 287 16.38 2.43 -18.07
CA LEU A 287 15.36 3.40 -17.68
C LEU A 287 15.91 4.83 -17.63
N LEU A 288 17.12 5.03 -17.14
CA LEU A 288 17.63 6.39 -16.91
C LEU A 288 18.69 6.81 -17.94
N GLY A 289 19.29 5.87 -18.66
CA GLY A 289 20.46 6.10 -19.51
C GLY A 289 21.78 6.17 -18.74
N TYR A 290 21.72 6.26 -17.40
CA TYR A 290 22.86 6.28 -16.48
C TYR A 290 22.48 5.62 -15.15
N LEU A 291 23.42 5.51 -14.21
CA LEU A 291 23.14 5.09 -12.84
C LEU A 291 23.33 6.28 -11.88
N PRO A 292 22.30 6.68 -11.13
CA PRO A 292 22.46 7.68 -10.08
C PRO A 292 23.50 7.22 -9.04
N GLY A 293 24.23 8.17 -8.45
CA GLY A 293 25.23 7.91 -7.42
C GLY A 293 25.11 8.90 -6.25
N PRO A 294 25.80 8.69 -5.12
CA PRO A 294 25.73 9.58 -3.97
C PRO A 294 26.01 11.04 -4.36
N ARG A 295 25.12 11.95 -3.98
CA ARG A 295 25.29 13.40 -4.13
C ARG A 295 25.70 13.96 -2.79
N THR A 296 27.00 14.20 -2.60
CA THR A 296 27.53 14.80 -1.37
C THR A 296 28.35 16.03 -1.73
N VAL A 297 28.13 17.12 -1.00
CA VAL A 297 28.84 18.39 -1.16
C VAL A 297 29.30 18.91 0.20
N SER A 298 30.36 19.69 0.21
CA SER A 298 30.86 20.44 1.34
C SER A 298 30.15 21.78 1.41
N LEU A 299 29.39 22.03 2.49
CA LEU A 299 28.71 23.31 2.69
C LEU A 299 29.68 24.50 2.56
N ALA A 300 30.90 24.38 3.11
CA ALA A 300 31.91 25.44 3.02
C ALA A 300 32.33 25.73 1.58
N HIS A 301 32.43 24.70 0.74
CA HIS A 301 32.77 24.86 -0.67
C HIS A 301 31.64 25.54 -1.44
N VAL A 302 30.40 25.09 -1.26
CA VAL A 302 29.26 25.70 -1.96
C VAL A 302 29.02 27.14 -1.51
N VAL A 303 29.22 27.46 -0.23
CA VAL A 303 29.18 28.85 0.28
C VAL A 303 30.29 29.71 -0.32
N ALA A 304 31.50 29.17 -0.44
CA ALA A 304 32.60 29.88 -1.07
C ALA A 304 32.26 30.22 -2.53
N ALA A 305 31.76 29.23 -3.28
CA ALA A 305 31.34 29.41 -4.67
C ALA A 305 30.21 30.42 -4.82
N ALA A 306 29.16 30.32 -3.99
CA ALA A 306 28.01 31.22 -4.02
C ALA A 306 28.38 32.69 -3.75
N ARG A 307 29.51 32.94 -3.06
CA ARG A 307 30.03 34.28 -2.79
C ARG A 307 30.99 34.79 -3.86
N SER A 308 31.72 33.90 -4.53
CA SER A 308 32.74 34.27 -5.54
C SER A 308 32.19 34.37 -6.94
N ASP A 309 31.40 33.38 -7.35
CA ASP A 309 31.11 33.11 -8.77
C ASP A 309 30.15 34.14 -9.40
N PRO A 310 29.12 34.69 -8.72
CA PRO A 310 28.18 35.62 -9.35
C PRO A 310 28.80 36.91 -9.91
N GLY A 311 29.95 37.33 -9.36
CA GLY A 311 30.67 38.53 -9.78
C GLY A 311 31.93 38.25 -10.60
N ALA A 312 32.25 36.99 -10.87
CA ALA A 312 33.44 36.59 -11.59
C ALA A 312 33.25 36.66 -13.11
N GLU A 313 34.35 36.56 -13.86
CA GLU A 313 34.30 36.47 -15.32
C GLU A 313 33.56 35.21 -15.78
N GLN A 314 32.94 35.29 -16.96
CA GLN A 314 32.19 34.17 -17.53
C GLN A 314 33.07 32.92 -17.67
N GLY A 315 32.60 31.79 -17.14
CA GLY A 315 33.33 30.52 -17.13
C GLY A 315 34.19 30.29 -15.89
N HIS A 316 34.18 31.20 -14.89
CA HIS A 316 34.77 30.94 -13.59
C HIS A 316 33.98 29.89 -12.79
N LEU A 317 34.70 28.93 -12.20
CA LEU A 317 34.13 27.81 -11.45
C LEU A 317 34.85 27.66 -10.11
N THR A 318 34.15 27.87 -9.00
CA THR A 318 34.66 27.57 -7.66
C THR A 318 34.04 26.27 -7.16
N TYR A 319 34.86 25.24 -6.93
CA TYR A 319 34.40 23.88 -6.57
C TYR A 319 33.36 23.30 -7.55
N GLY A 320 33.56 23.51 -8.86
CA GLY A 320 32.49 23.32 -9.84
C GLY A 320 31.86 21.93 -9.89
N ALA A 321 32.58 20.87 -9.52
CA ALA A 321 31.99 19.53 -9.42
C ALA A 321 30.91 19.43 -8.32
N GLU A 322 31.11 20.10 -7.18
CA GLU A 322 30.14 20.13 -6.09
C GLU A 322 29.01 21.10 -6.38
N VAL A 323 29.31 22.23 -7.02
CA VAL A 323 28.29 23.17 -7.47
C VAL A 323 27.36 22.54 -8.50
N ALA A 324 27.90 21.79 -9.47
CA ALA A 324 27.10 21.09 -10.48
C ALA A 324 26.11 20.10 -9.84
N ILE A 325 26.43 19.51 -8.68
CA ILE A 325 25.49 18.66 -7.93
C ILE A 325 24.32 19.48 -7.39
N VAL A 326 24.59 20.68 -6.85
CA VAL A 326 23.55 21.59 -6.34
C VAL A 326 22.70 22.13 -7.48
N GLU A 327 23.32 22.55 -8.57
CA GLU A 327 22.63 23.01 -9.77
C GLU A 327 21.75 21.93 -10.38
N GLN A 328 22.25 20.70 -10.48
CA GLN A 328 21.44 19.58 -10.94
C GLN A 328 20.26 19.34 -10.01
N ALA A 329 20.43 19.46 -8.68
CA ALA A 329 19.32 19.35 -7.74
C ALA A 329 18.29 20.48 -7.94
N LEU A 330 18.73 21.72 -8.16
CA LEU A 330 17.84 22.85 -8.46
C LEU A 330 17.10 22.65 -9.80
N ALA A 331 17.75 22.06 -10.79
CA ALA A 331 17.12 21.70 -12.05
C ALA A 331 16.09 20.58 -11.88
N ASP A 332 16.42 19.56 -11.06
CA ASP A 332 15.49 18.50 -10.69
C ASP A 332 14.26 19.05 -9.92
N GLU A 333 14.40 20.15 -9.20
CA GLU A 333 13.31 20.90 -8.54
C GLU A 333 12.53 21.84 -9.48
N GLY A 334 12.96 21.95 -10.74
CA GLY A 334 12.38 22.86 -11.74
C GLY A 334 12.65 24.34 -11.45
N LEU A 335 13.70 24.65 -10.67
CA LEU A 335 14.10 26.00 -10.29
C LEU A 335 15.26 26.54 -11.15
N LEU A 336 15.99 25.66 -11.81
CA LEU A 336 17.07 25.98 -12.73
C LEU A 336 16.88 25.24 -14.06
N GLU A 337 17.12 25.89 -15.20
CA GLU A 337 17.07 25.18 -16.47
C GLU A 337 18.32 24.31 -16.64
N GLN A 338 18.16 23.12 -17.24
CA GLN A 338 19.25 22.15 -17.40
C GLN A 338 20.50 22.71 -18.12
N ARG A 339 20.34 23.70 -19.00
CA ARG A 339 21.47 24.36 -19.71
C ARG A 339 22.37 25.20 -18.81
N TRP A 340 21.90 25.54 -17.60
CA TRP A 340 22.63 26.31 -16.60
C TRP A 340 23.25 25.43 -15.53
N VAL A 341 23.21 24.11 -15.68
CA VAL A 341 23.99 23.18 -14.84
C VAL A 341 25.40 23.12 -15.43
N ASP A 342 26.23 24.12 -15.13
CA ASP A 342 27.56 24.30 -15.69
C ASP A 342 28.69 24.24 -14.65
N GLY A 343 28.33 24.10 -13.37
CA GLY A 343 29.24 24.03 -12.24
C GLY A 343 29.64 25.41 -11.70
N SER A 344 29.03 26.50 -12.15
CA SER A 344 29.28 27.85 -11.63
C SER A 344 28.16 28.24 -10.69
N PHE A 345 28.44 28.69 -9.45
CA PHE A 345 27.37 29.16 -8.57
C PHE A 345 27.01 30.61 -8.95
N GLY A 346 26.62 30.82 -10.20
CA GLY A 346 26.36 32.12 -10.79
C GLY A 346 25.07 32.76 -10.30
N SER A 347 24.76 33.95 -10.82
CA SER A 347 23.59 34.73 -10.41
C SER A 347 22.24 34.01 -10.61
N LEU A 348 22.13 33.17 -11.64
CA LEU A 348 20.95 32.32 -11.88
C LEU A 348 20.83 31.23 -10.81
N THR A 349 21.94 30.60 -10.43
CA THR A 349 22.00 29.58 -9.39
C THR A 349 21.69 30.15 -8.01
N VAL A 350 22.18 31.36 -7.69
CA VAL A 350 21.78 32.13 -6.49
C VAL A 350 20.26 32.38 -6.49
N THR A 351 19.70 32.83 -7.61
CA THR A 351 18.27 33.11 -7.73
C THR A 351 17.43 31.84 -7.54
N ALA A 352 17.85 30.73 -8.15
CA ALA A 352 17.21 29.42 -8.03
C ALA A 352 17.28 28.89 -6.60
N TYR A 353 18.45 28.97 -5.95
CA TYR A 353 18.63 28.54 -4.56
C TYR A 353 17.79 29.38 -3.59
N ALA A 354 17.71 30.70 -3.79
CA ALA A 354 16.82 31.56 -3.03
C ALA A 354 15.34 31.16 -3.22
N GLY A 355 14.98 30.75 -4.45
CA GLY A 355 13.67 30.17 -4.76
C GLY A 355 13.38 28.90 -3.97
N TRP A 356 14.37 28.01 -3.88
CA TRP A 356 14.29 26.79 -3.10
C TRP A 356 14.14 27.09 -1.60
N GLN A 357 14.94 27.98 -1.03
CA GLN A 357 14.83 28.42 0.37
C GLN A 357 13.42 28.94 0.69
N ARG A 358 12.80 29.71 -0.22
CA ARG A 358 11.41 30.15 -0.05
C ARG A 358 10.40 29.00 -0.06
N ARG A 359 10.61 27.96 -0.89
CA ARG A 359 9.78 26.74 -0.85
C ARG A 359 9.90 26.01 0.48
N CYS A 360 11.06 26.06 1.11
CA CYS A 360 11.28 25.54 2.46
C CYS A 360 10.69 26.43 3.58
N GLY A 361 10.07 27.56 3.24
CA GLY A 361 9.44 28.47 4.20
C GLY A 361 10.34 29.60 4.73
N TYR A 362 11.56 29.72 4.23
CA TYR A 362 12.45 30.82 4.60
C TYR A 362 12.09 32.13 3.89
N SER A 363 12.45 33.27 4.48
CA SER A 363 12.17 34.59 3.91
C SER A 363 13.22 35.64 4.34
N GLY A 364 13.22 36.79 3.66
CA GLY A 364 14.17 37.87 3.92
C GLY A 364 15.62 37.41 3.75
N GLN A 365 16.47 37.72 4.72
CA GLN A 365 17.89 37.30 4.71
C GLN A 365 18.09 35.78 4.82
N ALA A 366 17.09 35.03 5.30
CA ALA A 366 17.17 33.57 5.35
C ALA A 366 16.87 32.90 3.99
N ALA A 367 16.51 33.68 2.97
CA ALA A 367 16.28 33.20 1.60
C ALA A 367 17.08 34.03 0.58
N ASP A 368 18.36 34.27 0.89
CA ASP A 368 19.28 35.13 0.14
C ASP A 368 19.99 34.41 -1.01
N GLY A 369 19.79 33.10 -1.16
CA GLY A 369 20.42 32.28 -2.20
C GLY A 369 21.81 31.76 -1.85
N ILE A 370 22.29 31.99 -0.62
CA ILE A 370 23.51 31.39 -0.10
C ILE A 370 23.15 30.13 0.70
N PRO A 371 23.77 28.98 0.41
CA PRO A 371 23.54 27.77 1.21
C PRO A 371 23.93 27.95 2.67
N GLY A 372 23.03 27.61 3.60
CA GLY A 372 23.29 27.69 5.04
C GLY A 372 22.06 28.01 5.85
#